data_AF-A0A0Q3FJP7-F1
#
_entry.id   AF-A0A0Q3FJP7-F1
#
_cell.length_a   1.000
_cell.length_b   1.000
_cell.length_c   1.000
_cell.angle_alpha   90.00
_cell.angle_beta   90.00
_cell.angle_gamma   90.00
#
_symmetry.space_group_name_H-M   'P 1'
#
loop_
_entity.id
_entity.type
_entity.pdbx_description
1 polymer ?
#
loop_
_entity_poly.entity_id
_entity_poly.type
_entity_poly.pdbx_seq_one_letter_code
_entity_poly.pdbx_strand_id
1 'polypeptide(L)'
;MGVTRVVVGLRHPLKHLRGKAIQLLRHQGIQVDVVGEDLQSKLFKEALGSCLIVNAPLLYRAAFHVPFSVLKYAMTADGKIAASTGHASWVSGKASRGRVFELRGRSDAIIVGGNTVRLDNPRLTARHVKGGHVPVRIVMSQSFNLPEEANLWNVHDAYTIVATQRGARRDLQKKLAMKGVEVVEFEMLNPRDVMSYCYDRGYLSVLWECGGTLAASAISARVIHKVYAFFAPKIIGGVNAPTPVGELGMKQMTQAIDLIDVSYEQVDRDMLMSGFLQPIPDLSPVIPSVDEIPSVDPEVSPYETNIISFYKTWDTFGAFANFSPHPISLPDENGDCFTWPTVEHYYQAHKFVSVDNPQARDIVQEIKQARSPEEAARIGRTRQRELPELIGSPRKLM
;
A
#
# COMPACT_ATOMS: atom_id res chain seq x y z
N MET A 1 -17.60 -32.28 -2.65
CA MET A 1 -18.41 -31.42 -1.77
C MET A 1 -19.73 -31.14 -2.47
N GLY A 2 -20.87 -31.34 -1.80
CA GLY A 2 -22.23 -31.17 -2.38
C GLY A 2 -22.69 -29.72 -2.55
N VAL A 3 -21.78 -28.82 -2.92
CA VAL A 3 -22.13 -27.41 -3.18
C VAL A 3 -22.79 -27.31 -4.55
N THR A 4 -24.06 -26.95 -4.58
CA THR A 4 -24.86 -26.85 -5.81
C THR A 4 -24.86 -25.43 -6.40
N ARG A 5 -24.57 -24.41 -5.57
CA ARG A 5 -24.59 -23.01 -5.97
C ARG A 5 -23.50 -22.20 -5.27
N VAL A 6 -22.86 -21.30 -6.01
CA VAL A 6 -21.86 -20.33 -5.54
C VAL A 6 -22.28 -18.93 -5.97
N VAL A 7 -22.25 -17.98 -5.04
CA VAL A 7 -22.48 -16.55 -5.35
C VAL A 7 -21.16 -15.81 -5.16
N VAL A 8 -20.68 -15.16 -6.23
CA VAL A 8 -19.40 -14.46 -6.26
C VAL A 8 -19.64 -12.95 -6.17
N GLY A 9 -19.15 -12.32 -5.11
CA GLY A 9 -19.34 -10.88 -4.89
C GLY A 9 -18.51 -9.99 -5.83
N LEU A 10 -17.29 -10.42 -6.18
CA LEU A 10 -16.40 -9.67 -7.07
C LEU A 10 -15.50 -10.64 -7.85
N ARG A 11 -15.26 -10.34 -9.13
CA ARG A 11 -14.28 -11.08 -9.94
C ARG A 11 -12.86 -10.80 -9.47
N HIS A 12 -11.95 -11.72 -9.78
CA HIS A 12 -10.54 -11.52 -9.52
C HIS A 12 -10.02 -10.26 -10.26
N PRO A 13 -9.35 -9.32 -9.58
CA PRO A 13 -8.96 -8.03 -10.17
C PRO A 13 -7.89 -8.17 -11.25
N LEU A 14 -6.96 -9.12 -11.09
CA LEU A 14 -5.91 -9.37 -12.09
C LEU A 14 -6.48 -10.02 -13.37
N LYS A 15 -6.23 -9.40 -14.52
CA LYS A 15 -6.76 -9.81 -15.84
C LYS A 15 -6.49 -11.28 -16.17
N HIS A 16 -5.29 -11.79 -15.88
CA HIS A 16 -4.89 -13.17 -16.21
C HIS A 16 -5.51 -14.26 -15.31
N LEU A 17 -6.14 -13.88 -14.19
CA LEU A 17 -6.88 -14.79 -13.29
C LEU A 17 -8.39 -14.59 -13.35
N ARG A 18 -8.83 -13.49 -13.97
CA ARG A 18 -10.23 -13.07 -14.00
C ARG A 18 -11.09 -14.13 -14.69
N GLY A 19 -12.11 -14.64 -14.01
CA GLY A 19 -13.08 -15.57 -14.57
C GLY A 19 -12.67 -17.05 -14.60
N LYS A 20 -11.39 -17.40 -14.43
CA LYS A 20 -10.92 -18.79 -14.49
C LYS A 20 -11.64 -19.70 -13.48
N ALA A 21 -11.74 -19.27 -12.22
CA ALA A 21 -12.44 -20.02 -11.18
C ALA A 21 -13.95 -20.14 -11.46
N ILE A 22 -14.57 -19.08 -11.98
CA ILE A 22 -16.01 -19.06 -12.32
C ILE A 22 -16.29 -20.05 -13.45
N GLN A 23 -15.47 -20.04 -14.51
CA GLN A 23 -15.59 -20.97 -15.63
C GLN A 23 -15.41 -22.40 -15.16
N LEU A 24 -14.38 -22.68 -14.36
CA LEU A 24 -14.12 -24.02 -13.84
C LEU A 24 -15.31 -24.57 -13.03
N LEU A 25 -15.87 -23.76 -12.12
CA LEU A 25 -17.03 -24.18 -11.31
C LEU A 25 -18.27 -24.43 -12.18
N ARG A 26 -18.53 -23.57 -13.16
CA ARG A 26 -19.63 -23.77 -14.12
C ARG A 26 -19.45 -25.05 -14.95
N HIS A 27 -18.23 -25.35 -15.39
CA HIS A 27 -17.92 -26.60 -16.11
C HIS A 27 -18.15 -27.86 -15.28
N GLN A 28 -18.03 -27.77 -13.96
CA GLN A 28 -18.32 -28.87 -13.03
C GLN A 28 -19.83 -28.99 -12.69
N GLY A 29 -20.70 -28.24 -13.38
CA GLY A 29 -22.14 -28.28 -13.18
C GLY A 29 -22.64 -27.50 -11.95
N ILE A 30 -21.80 -26.68 -11.34
CA ILE A 30 -22.19 -25.82 -10.21
C ILE A 30 -22.84 -24.55 -10.75
N GLN A 31 -23.99 -24.16 -10.21
CA GLN A 31 -24.59 -22.86 -10.53
C GLN A 31 -23.73 -21.75 -9.92
N VAL A 32 -23.18 -20.85 -10.76
CA VAL A 32 -22.36 -19.73 -10.29
C VAL A 32 -22.98 -18.42 -10.73
N ASP A 33 -23.41 -17.60 -9.77
CA ASP A 33 -23.96 -16.27 -10.00
C ASP A 33 -22.97 -15.19 -9.54
N VAL A 34 -22.67 -14.23 -10.40
CA VAL A 34 -21.79 -13.10 -10.09
C VAL A 34 -22.64 -11.87 -9.78
N VAL A 35 -22.40 -11.26 -8.63
CA VAL A 35 -23.09 -10.04 -8.19
C VAL A 35 -22.76 -8.88 -9.14
N GLY A 36 -23.78 -8.14 -9.58
CA GLY A 36 -23.65 -7.06 -10.57
C GLY A 36 -23.71 -7.52 -12.02
N GLU A 37 -23.57 -8.82 -12.30
CA GLU A 37 -23.69 -9.40 -13.64
C GLU A 37 -24.96 -10.26 -13.73
N ASP A 38 -24.96 -11.42 -13.07
CA ASP A 38 -26.06 -12.38 -13.06
C ASP A 38 -27.16 -11.96 -12.06
N LEU A 39 -26.80 -11.18 -11.03
CA LEU A 39 -27.70 -10.72 -9.97
C LEU A 39 -27.69 -9.18 -9.88
N GLN A 40 -28.76 -8.52 -10.34
CA GLN A 40 -28.79 -7.06 -10.57
C GLN A 40 -29.82 -6.28 -9.71
N SER A 41 -30.32 -6.86 -8.62
CA SER A 41 -31.27 -6.16 -7.75
C SER A 41 -30.62 -5.02 -6.94
N LYS A 42 -31.43 -4.11 -6.36
CA LYS A 42 -30.94 -3.04 -5.47
C LYS A 42 -30.06 -3.59 -4.34
N LEU A 43 -30.50 -4.68 -3.70
CA LEU A 43 -29.75 -5.36 -2.64
C LEU A 43 -28.37 -5.82 -3.13
N PHE A 44 -28.28 -6.36 -4.34
CA PHE A 44 -27.02 -6.81 -4.92
C PHE A 44 -26.09 -5.67 -5.32
N LYS A 45 -26.62 -4.49 -5.66
CA LYS A 45 -25.80 -3.28 -5.86
C LYS A 45 -25.15 -2.81 -4.56
N GLU A 46 -25.89 -2.83 -3.45
CA GLU A 46 -25.35 -2.49 -2.12
C GLU A 46 -24.29 -3.52 -1.65
N ALA A 47 -24.54 -4.80 -1.93
CA ALA A 47 -23.57 -5.87 -1.68
C ALA A 47 -22.28 -5.69 -2.51
N LEU A 48 -22.39 -5.36 -3.81
CA LEU A 48 -21.25 -5.06 -4.67
C LEU A 48 -20.45 -3.87 -4.12
N GLY A 49 -21.14 -2.79 -3.72
CA GLY A 49 -20.49 -1.63 -3.08
C GLY A 49 -19.69 -2.04 -1.84
N SER A 50 -20.23 -2.92 -1.01
CA SER A 50 -19.51 -3.46 0.16
C SER A 50 -18.29 -4.29 -0.25
N CYS A 51 -18.39 -5.13 -1.28
CA CYS A 51 -17.27 -5.88 -1.83
C CYS A 51 -16.16 -4.95 -2.36
N LEU A 52 -16.52 -3.91 -3.09
CA LEU A 52 -15.58 -2.91 -3.61
C LEU A 52 -14.87 -2.17 -2.46
N ILE A 53 -15.60 -1.73 -1.44
CA ILE A 53 -15.03 -1.01 -0.29
C ILE A 53 -14.03 -1.89 0.48
N VAL A 54 -14.37 -3.15 0.76
CA VAL A 54 -13.48 -4.06 1.49
C VAL A 54 -12.22 -4.39 0.68
N ASN A 55 -12.34 -4.47 -0.65
CA ASN A 55 -11.23 -4.81 -1.53
C ASN A 55 -10.52 -3.60 -2.15
N ALA A 56 -10.88 -2.37 -1.77
CA ALA A 56 -10.31 -1.15 -2.35
C ALA A 56 -8.77 -1.16 -2.40
N PRO A 57 -8.03 -1.54 -1.33
CA PRO A 57 -6.57 -1.66 -1.39
C PRO A 57 -6.04 -2.53 -2.52
N LEU A 58 -6.65 -3.69 -2.72
CA LEU A 58 -6.27 -4.61 -3.79
C LEU A 58 -6.66 -4.07 -5.17
N LEU A 59 -7.84 -3.45 -5.27
CA LEU A 59 -8.37 -2.92 -6.53
C LEU A 59 -7.53 -1.74 -7.04
N TYR A 60 -7.21 -0.77 -6.18
CA TYR A 60 -6.32 0.36 -6.55
C TYR A 60 -4.92 -0.14 -6.94
N ARG A 61 -4.37 -1.11 -6.19
CA ARG A 61 -3.07 -1.69 -6.53
C ARG A 61 -3.08 -2.37 -7.89
N ALA A 62 -4.11 -3.15 -8.19
CA ALA A 62 -4.24 -3.87 -9.45
C ALA A 62 -4.55 -2.95 -10.65
N ALA A 63 -5.38 -1.92 -10.45
CA ALA A 63 -5.80 -1.01 -11.50
C ALA A 63 -4.74 0.04 -11.84
N PHE A 64 -4.14 0.64 -10.81
CA PHE A 64 -3.38 1.88 -10.92
C PHE A 64 -1.93 1.76 -10.46
N HIS A 65 -1.48 0.58 -10.02
CA HIS A 65 -0.12 0.37 -9.54
C HIS A 65 0.27 1.34 -8.40
N VAL A 66 -0.69 1.63 -7.52
CA VAL A 66 -0.52 2.51 -6.37
C VAL A 66 -1.19 1.89 -5.14
N PRO A 67 -0.60 2.00 -3.93
CA PRO A 67 -1.29 1.60 -2.71
C PRO A 67 -2.49 2.51 -2.45
N PHE A 68 -3.54 1.97 -1.87
CA PHE A 68 -4.71 2.73 -1.46
C PHE A 68 -4.38 3.63 -0.27
N SER A 69 -4.16 4.90 -0.54
CA SER A 69 -3.99 5.93 0.47
C SER A 69 -5.28 6.44 1.07
N VAL A 70 -5.28 6.54 2.40
CA VAL A 70 -6.32 7.17 3.21
C VAL A 70 -5.75 8.42 3.87
N LEU A 71 -6.34 9.59 3.64
CA LEU A 71 -6.05 10.80 4.42
C LEU A 71 -6.94 10.84 5.65
N LYS A 72 -6.33 10.93 6.83
CA LYS A 72 -7.05 11.09 8.08
C LYS A 72 -6.64 12.39 8.76
N TYR A 73 -7.63 13.15 9.21
CA TYR A 73 -7.41 14.30 10.09
C TYR A 73 -8.52 14.42 11.15
N ALA A 74 -8.19 15.12 12.24
CA ALA A 74 -9.16 15.53 13.26
C ALA A 74 -9.13 17.04 13.37
N MET A 75 -10.30 17.66 13.39
CA MET A 75 -10.44 19.11 13.47
C MET A 75 -11.55 19.53 14.41
N THR A 76 -11.49 20.78 14.85
CA THR A 76 -12.59 21.48 15.51
C THR A 76 -13.73 21.75 14.51
N ALA A 77 -14.91 22.13 15.00
CA ALA A 77 -16.09 22.41 14.17
C ALA A 77 -15.86 23.59 13.20
N ASP A 78 -14.96 24.51 13.54
CA ASP A 78 -14.48 25.62 12.72
C ASP A 78 -13.24 25.28 11.87
N GLY A 79 -12.89 23.99 11.75
CA GLY A 79 -11.93 23.51 10.75
C GLY A 79 -10.46 23.66 11.13
N LYS A 80 -10.11 23.67 12.43
CA LYS A 80 -8.73 23.79 12.91
C LYS A 80 -8.19 22.49 13.47
N ILE A 81 -6.93 22.16 13.15
CA ILE A 81 -6.25 20.93 13.64
C ILE A 81 -5.37 21.17 14.86
N ALA A 82 -5.07 22.44 15.18
CA ALA A 82 -4.32 22.85 16.35
C ALA A 82 -4.64 24.32 16.70
N ALA A 83 -4.25 24.75 17.90
CA ALA A 83 -4.19 26.17 18.23
C ALA A 83 -3.11 26.90 17.41
N SER A 84 -3.16 28.23 17.36
CA SER A 84 -2.13 29.06 16.69
C SER A 84 -0.71 28.87 17.25
N THR A 85 -0.58 28.35 18.48
CA THR A 85 0.71 27.98 19.10
C THR A 85 1.24 26.62 18.64
N GLY A 86 0.47 25.87 17.84
CA GLY A 86 0.78 24.50 17.45
C GLY A 86 0.27 23.44 18.43
N HIS A 87 -0.32 23.84 19.56
CA HIS A 87 -0.87 22.87 20.51
C HIS A 87 -2.09 22.13 19.94
N ALA A 88 -1.94 20.83 19.69
CA ALA A 88 -2.93 19.97 19.03
C ALA A 88 -3.48 18.84 19.92
N SER A 89 -3.15 18.84 21.21
CA SER A 89 -3.53 17.75 22.11
C SER A 89 -5.05 17.61 22.22
N TRP A 90 -5.53 16.42 21.83
CA TRP A 90 -6.90 15.95 22.01
C TRP A 90 -7.99 16.82 21.38
N VAL A 91 -7.79 17.20 20.11
CA VAL A 91 -8.87 17.71 19.26
C VAL A 91 -10.06 16.76 19.31
N SER A 92 -9.88 15.49 18.91
CA SER A 92 -10.89 14.44 18.98
C SER A 92 -10.86 13.66 20.29
N GLY A 93 -12.01 13.11 20.67
CA GLY A 93 -12.25 12.31 21.88
C GLY A 93 -11.61 10.92 21.86
N LYS A 94 -11.73 10.21 22.99
CA LYS A 94 -11.11 8.88 23.19
C LYS A 94 -11.67 7.82 22.23
N ALA A 95 -12.97 7.85 21.96
CA ALA A 95 -13.64 6.93 21.03
C ALA A 95 -13.12 7.11 19.60
N SER A 96 -13.06 8.34 19.11
CA SER A 96 -12.47 8.70 17.82
C SER A 96 -11.02 8.25 17.69
N ARG A 97 -10.19 8.47 18.73
CA ARG A 97 -8.82 7.94 18.75
C ARG A 97 -8.80 6.41 18.71
N GLY A 98 -9.81 5.72 19.27
CA GLY A 98 -10.06 4.28 19.11
C GLY A 98 -10.15 3.88 17.64
N ARG A 99 -11.02 4.53 16.87
CA ARG A 99 -11.17 4.31 15.42
C ARG A 99 -9.87 4.54 14.65
N VAL A 100 -9.09 5.55 15.04
CA VAL A 100 -7.77 5.78 14.43
C VAL A 100 -6.83 4.60 14.64
N PHE A 101 -6.83 3.98 15.82
CA PHE A 101 -6.02 2.78 16.05
C PHE A 101 -6.46 1.61 15.17
N GLU A 102 -7.77 1.46 14.91
CA GLU A 102 -8.29 0.46 13.95
C GLU A 102 -7.77 0.75 12.53
N LEU A 103 -7.83 2.02 12.09
CA LEU A 103 -7.30 2.44 10.79
C LEU A 103 -5.80 2.12 10.65
N ARG A 104 -5.00 2.39 11.70
CA ARG A 104 -3.58 2.03 11.74
C ARG A 104 -3.36 0.53 11.63
N GLY A 105 -4.14 -0.27 12.35
CA GLY A 105 -4.06 -1.73 12.30
C GLY A 105 -4.44 -2.33 10.95
N ARG A 106 -5.19 -1.59 10.12
CA ARG A 106 -5.58 -1.99 8.75
C ARG A 106 -4.67 -1.44 7.66
N SER A 107 -3.63 -0.69 8.03
CA SER A 107 -2.72 -0.03 7.09
C SER A 107 -1.37 -0.72 7.09
N ASP A 108 -0.72 -0.83 5.93
CA ASP A 108 0.65 -1.36 5.82
C ASP A 108 1.67 -0.33 6.30
N ALA A 109 1.40 0.95 6.03
CA ALA A 109 2.23 2.06 6.48
C ALA A 109 1.42 3.28 6.94
N ILE A 110 2.02 4.09 7.80
CA ILE A 110 1.53 5.41 8.21
C ILE A 110 2.54 6.47 7.79
N ILE A 111 2.11 7.50 7.08
CA ILE A 111 2.92 8.65 6.68
C ILE A 111 2.60 9.86 7.55
N VAL A 112 3.65 10.51 8.06
CA VAL A 112 3.59 11.82 8.72
C VAL A 112 4.68 12.76 8.18
N GLY A 113 4.50 14.06 8.38
CA GLY A 113 5.53 15.06 8.07
C GLY A 113 6.47 15.31 9.24
N GLY A 114 7.67 15.81 8.97
CA GLY A 114 8.64 16.17 10.02
C GLY A 114 8.11 17.17 11.06
N ASN A 115 7.20 18.08 10.69
CA ASN A 115 6.51 18.98 11.64
C ASN A 115 5.75 18.20 12.72
N THR A 116 4.98 17.19 12.31
CA THR A 116 4.23 16.31 13.23
C THR A 116 5.19 15.63 14.21
N VAL A 117 6.36 15.19 13.75
CA VAL A 117 7.37 14.59 14.64
C VAL A 117 7.89 15.59 15.67
N ARG A 118 8.18 16.83 15.24
CA ARG A 118 8.73 17.88 16.12
C ARG A 118 7.71 18.38 17.15
N LEU A 119 6.45 18.52 16.76
CA LEU A 119 5.41 19.13 17.60
C LEU A 119 4.69 18.11 18.48
N ASP A 120 4.38 16.92 17.93
CA ASP A 120 3.53 15.94 18.61
C ASP A 120 4.32 14.76 19.18
N ASN A 121 5.57 14.54 18.72
CA ASN A 121 6.41 13.39 19.06
C ASN A 121 5.62 12.06 19.12
N PRO A 122 4.90 11.69 18.04
CA PRO A 122 3.93 10.61 18.10
C PRO A 122 4.61 9.24 18.15
N ARG A 123 3.91 8.22 18.68
CA ARG A 123 4.35 6.82 18.60
C ARG A 123 3.94 6.15 17.28
N LEU A 124 2.78 6.55 16.75
CA LEU A 124 2.13 6.01 15.54
C LEU A 124 1.95 4.48 15.56
N THR A 125 1.74 3.90 16.73
CA THR A 125 1.41 2.48 16.87
C THR A 125 -0.10 2.25 16.76
N ALA A 126 -0.49 1.06 16.30
CA ALA A 126 -1.84 0.53 16.54
C ALA A 126 -1.96 0.14 18.03
N ARG A 127 -3.16 0.23 18.61
CA ARG A 127 -3.36 -0.16 20.02
C ARG A 127 -3.08 -1.66 20.12
N HIS A 128 -2.18 -2.04 21.03
CA HIS A 128 -1.64 -3.39 21.18
C HIS A 128 -2.72 -4.47 21.35
N VAL A 129 -3.27 -4.97 20.25
CA VAL A 129 -3.82 -6.32 20.21
C VAL A 129 -2.61 -7.24 20.12
N LYS A 130 -2.39 -8.13 21.09
CA LYS A 130 -1.32 -9.14 21.01
C LYS A 130 -1.45 -9.88 19.67
N GLY A 131 -0.39 -9.87 18.87
CA GLY A 131 -0.39 -10.48 17.53
C GLY A 131 -1.05 -9.66 16.42
N GLY A 132 -1.44 -8.41 16.68
CA GLY A 132 -2.00 -7.50 15.67
C GLY A 132 -0.96 -6.97 14.69
N HIS A 133 -1.42 -6.56 13.51
CA HIS A 133 -0.57 -5.92 12.50
C HIS A 133 0.00 -4.58 13.01
N VAL A 134 1.31 -4.39 12.82
CA VAL A 134 2.01 -3.15 13.17
C VAL A 134 2.41 -2.46 11.87
N PRO A 135 1.88 -1.26 11.57
CA PRO A 135 2.23 -0.54 10.35
C PRO A 135 3.66 -0.01 10.39
N VAL A 136 4.28 0.06 9.22
CA VAL A 136 5.54 0.78 9.03
C VAL A 136 5.32 2.28 9.21
N ARG A 137 6.20 2.96 9.93
CA ARG A 137 6.11 4.41 10.18
C ARG A 137 7.01 5.13 9.19
N ILE A 138 6.45 5.99 8.35
CA ILE A 138 7.19 6.75 7.34
C ILE A 138 7.15 8.23 7.69
N VAL A 139 8.32 8.83 7.90
CA VAL A 139 8.47 10.26 8.14
C VAL A 139 8.98 10.93 6.87
N MET A 140 8.21 11.86 6.32
CA MET A 140 8.65 12.70 5.21
C MET A 140 9.26 14.00 5.74
N SER A 141 10.54 14.23 5.44
CA SER A 141 11.25 15.45 5.81
C SER A 141 12.31 15.82 4.77
N GLN A 142 12.03 16.84 3.95
CA GLN A 142 12.94 17.29 2.87
C GLN A 142 14.33 17.65 3.39
N SER A 143 14.42 18.51 4.41
CA SER A 143 15.70 18.96 4.99
C SER A 143 16.25 18.05 6.07
N PHE A 144 15.57 16.94 6.38
CA PHE A 144 15.88 16.07 7.52
C PHE A 144 15.95 16.83 8.86
N ASN A 145 15.26 17.97 8.98
CA ASN A 145 15.17 18.72 10.23
C ASN A 145 14.31 17.92 11.23
N LEU A 146 14.91 16.95 11.91
CA LEU A 146 14.24 16.03 12.81
C LEU A 146 14.95 16.06 14.17
N PRO A 147 14.24 15.82 15.28
CA PRO A 147 14.88 15.74 16.58
C PRO A 147 15.75 14.47 16.65
N GLU A 148 16.89 14.55 17.35
CA GLU A 148 17.77 13.37 17.55
C GLU A 148 17.08 12.28 18.38
N GLU A 149 16.15 12.69 19.24
CA GLU A 149 15.32 11.84 20.08
C GLU A 149 13.84 12.04 19.75
N ALA A 150 13.15 10.95 19.42
CA ALA A 150 11.71 10.90 19.23
C ALA A 150 11.21 9.47 19.47
N ASN A 151 9.95 9.34 19.84
CA ASN A 151 9.29 8.05 20.02
C ASN A 151 9.34 7.18 18.75
N LEU A 152 9.40 7.81 17.57
CA LEU A 152 9.50 7.12 16.27
C LEU A 152 10.86 6.43 16.05
N TRP A 153 11.91 6.82 16.76
CA TRP A 153 13.25 6.23 16.63
C TRP A 153 13.42 4.97 17.47
N ASN A 154 12.45 4.66 18.35
CA ASN A 154 12.38 3.35 18.98
C ASN A 154 11.82 2.33 17.99
N VAL A 155 12.70 1.67 17.24
CA VAL A 155 12.33 0.71 16.19
C VAL A 155 11.80 -0.63 16.75
N HIS A 156 11.97 -0.89 18.05
CA HIS A 156 11.35 -2.04 18.70
C HIS A 156 9.82 -1.92 18.79
N ASP A 157 9.28 -0.70 18.81
CA ASP A 157 7.84 -0.46 18.82
C ASP A 157 7.21 -0.71 17.43
N ALA A 158 7.93 -0.33 16.37
CA ALA A 158 7.55 -0.52 14.96
C ALA A 158 8.70 -0.15 14.02
N TYR A 159 8.77 -0.76 12.84
CA TYR A 159 9.74 -0.37 11.81
C TYR A 159 9.53 1.09 11.36
N THR A 160 10.62 1.83 11.19
CA THR A 160 10.58 3.26 10.86
C THR A 160 11.46 3.58 9.66
N ILE A 161 10.88 4.31 8.72
CA ILE A 161 11.53 4.84 7.52
C ILE A 161 11.50 6.36 7.59
N VAL A 162 12.61 7.01 7.28
CA VAL A 162 12.68 8.45 7.02
C VAL A 162 12.96 8.67 5.55
N ALA A 163 11.96 9.20 4.84
CA ALA A 163 12.08 9.64 3.46
C ALA A 163 12.58 11.09 3.43
N THR A 164 13.70 11.33 2.77
CA THR A 164 14.37 12.64 2.75
C THR A 164 14.88 13.02 1.38
N GLN A 165 15.20 14.31 1.19
CA GLN A 165 15.83 14.76 -0.02
C GLN A 165 17.34 14.48 0.03
N ARG A 166 17.89 14.07 -1.12
CA ARG A 166 19.31 13.74 -1.27
C ARG A 166 20.21 14.85 -0.70
N GLY A 167 21.17 14.45 0.14
CA GLY A 167 22.15 15.36 0.73
C GLY A 167 21.72 16.05 2.03
N ALA A 168 20.50 15.83 2.50
CA ALA A 168 19.99 16.45 3.73
C ALA A 168 20.65 15.88 5.01
N ARG A 169 21.38 16.71 5.79
CA ARG A 169 21.90 16.38 7.15
C ARG A 169 22.45 14.95 7.32
N ARG A 170 23.45 14.58 6.52
CA ARG A 170 24.07 13.24 6.53
C ARG A 170 24.56 12.78 7.90
N ASP A 171 24.96 13.70 8.77
CA ASP A 171 25.36 13.43 10.16
C ASP A 171 24.21 12.79 10.96
N LEU A 172 23.03 13.39 10.90
CA LEU A 172 21.85 12.91 11.62
C LEU A 172 21.25 11.68 10.96
N GLN A 173 21.30 11.58 9.64
CA GLN A 173 20.93 10.34 8.93
C GLN A 173 21.71 9.14 9.47
N LYS A 174 23.03 9.25 9.61
CA LYS A 174 23.89 8.19 10.17
C LYS A 174 23.51 7.85 11.60
N LYS A 175 23.25 8.87 12.45
CA LYS A 175 22.80 8.66 13.84
C LYS A 175 21.50 7.86 13.91
N LEU A 176 20.49 8.21 13.09
CA LEU A 176 19.23 7.47 13.08
C LEU A 176 19.38 6.08 12.48
N ALA A 177 20.19 5.91 11.44
CA ALA A 177 20.50 4.60 10.87
C ALA A 177 21.15 3.65 11.90
N MET A 178 22.04 4.16 12.77
CA MET A 178 22.60 3.38 13.88
C MET A 178 21.55 2.94 14.91
N LYS A 179 20.42 3.66 15.02
CA LYS A 179 19.26 3.26 15.83
C LYS A 179 18.34 2.27 15.11
N GLY A 180 18.69 1.82 13.90
CA GLY A 180 17.90 0.90 13.08
C GLY A 180 16.82 1.56 12.22
N VAL A 181 16.79 2.89 12.14
CA VAL A 181 15.85 3.62 11.28
C VAL A 181 16.33 3.54 9.82
N GLU A 182 15.48 3.09 8.90
CA GLU A 182 15.78 3.12 7.47
C GLU A 182 15.74 4.57 6.98
N VAL A 183 16.82 5.04 6.34
CA VAL A 183 16.86 6.36 5.71
C VAL A 183 16.87 6.19 4.20
N VAL A 184 15.89 6.78 3.52
CA VAL A 184 15.73 6.68 2.07
C VAL A 184 15.82 8.07 1.46
N GLU A 185 16.83 8.26 0.61
CA GLU A 185 17.03 9.52 -0.12
C GLU A 185 16.29 9.51 -1.46
N PHE A 186 15.55 10.57 -1.71
CA PHE A 186 14.89 10.89 -2.98
C PHE A 186 15.58 12.11 -3.60
N GLU A 187 15.71 12.14 -4.94
CA GLU A 187 16.28 13.31 -5.62
C GLU A 187 15.42 14.56 -5.33
N MET A 188 14.10 14.42 -5.48
CA MET A 188 13.12 15.39 -5.02
C MET A 188 12.06 14.66 -4.20
N LEU A 189 12.05 14.89 -2.88
CA LEU A 189 11.07 14.25 -2.02
C LEU A 189 9.68 14.85 -2.26
N ASN A 190 8.77 14.03 -2.78
CA ASN A 190 7.37 14.36 -3.01
C ASN A 190 6.44 13.16 -2.75
N PRO A 191 5.12 13.36 -2.54
CA PRO A 191 4.18 12.29 -2.24
C PRO A 191 4.06 11.20 -3.32
N ARG A 192 4.20 11.56 -4.60
CA ARG A 192 4.08 10.60 -5.71
C ARG A 192 5.20 9.58 -5.67
N ASP A 193 6.43 10.02 -5.49
CA ASP A 193 7.60 9.12 -5.46
C ASP A 193 7.60 8.25 -4.21
N VAL A 194 7.18 8.80 -3.06
CA VAL A 194 7.00 8.01 -1.84
C VAL A 194 5.94 6.92 -2.03
N MET A 195 4.84 7.22 -2.72
CA MET A 195 3.81 6.20 -2.99
C MET A 195 4.25 5.16 -4.03
N SER A 196 5.08 5.54 -5.00
CA SER A 196 5.74 4.59 -5.91
C SER A 196 6.68 3.65 -5.15
N TYR A 197 7.48 4.21 -4.24
CA TYR A 197 8.32 3.42 -3.34
C TYR A 197 7.50 2.46 -2.45
N CYS A 198 6.37 2.91 -1.91
CA CYS A 198 5.44 2.06 -1.16
C CYS A 198 4.83 0.95 -2.04
N TYR A 199 4.49 1.25 -3.30
CA TYR A 199 4.02 0.24 -4.25
C TYR A 199 5.06 -0.86 -4.45
N ASP A 200 6.32 -0.47 -4.70
CA ASP A 200 7.42 -1.38 -4.96
C ASP A 200 7.74 -2.26 -3.74
N ARG A 201 7.51 -1.74 -2.51
CA ARG A 201 7.58 -2.55 -1.27
C ARG A 201 6.42 -3.52 -1.07
N GLY A 202 5.43 -3.51 -1.95
CA GLY A 202 4.28 -4.43 -1.85
C GLY A 202 3.15 -3.94 -0.95
N TYR A 203 3.20 -2.69 -0.46
CA TYR A 203 2.13 -2.15 0.38
C TYR A 203 0.83 -2.04 -0.42
N LEU A 204 -0.28 -2.43 0.21
CA LEU A 204 -1.63 -2.32 -0.32
C LEU A 204 -2.31 -1.04 0.14
N SER A 205 -1.99 -0.57 1.34
CA SER A 205 -2.71 0.50 2.03
C SER A 205 -1.79 1.40 2.83
N VAL A 206 -2.00 2.71 2.72
CA VAL A 206 -1.18 3.72 3.41
C VAL A 206 -2.06 4.76 4.08
N LEU A 207 -1.84 5.00 5.38
CA LEU A 207 -2.57 6.01 6.14
C LEU A 207 -1.76 7.29 6.27
N TRP A 208 -2.33 8.42 5.86
CA TRP A 208 -1.71 9.73 6.00
C TRP A 208 -2.29 10.43 7.23
N GLU A 209 -1.46 10.59 8.27
CA GLU A 209 -1.79 11.33 9.51
C GLU A 209 -0.90 12.58 9.61
N CYS A 210 -0.96 13.44 8.61
CA CYS A 210 -0.04 14.55 8.43
C CYS A 210 -0.70 15.92 8.58
N GLY A 211 0.13 16.96 8.74
CA GLY A 211 -0.35 18.35 8.77
C GLY A 211 -0.77 18.87 7.39
N GLY A 212 -1.49 20.00 7.38
CA GLY A 212 -2.16 20.54 6.20
C GLY A 212 -1.29 20.74 4.96
N THR A 213 -0.04 21.15 5.10
CA THR A 213 0.89 21.32 3.97
C THR A 213 1.17 20.00 3.25
N LEU A 214 1.44 18.92 3.99
CA LEU A 214 1.71 17.61 3.39
C LEU A 214 0.42 16.98 2.85
N ALA A 215 -0.71 17.16 3.55
CA ALA A 215 -2.01 16.72 3.08
C ALA A 215 -2.38 17.38 1.74
N ALA A 216 -2.21 18.70 1.61
CA ALA A 216 -2.44 19.42 0.37
C ALA A 216 -1.53 18.91 -0.75
N SER A 217 -0.23 18.75 -0.48
CA SER A 217 0.72 18.20 -1.45
C SER A 217 0.32 16.79 -1.92
N ALA A 218 -0.15 15.92 -1.01
CA ALA A 218 -0.59 14.57 -1.35
C ALA A 218 -1.89 14.56 -2.18
N ILE A 219 -2.84 15.45 -1.87
CA ILE A 219 -4.06 15.64 -2.66
C ILE A 219 -3.70 16.16 -4.06
N SER A 220 -2.85 17.19 -4.17
CA SER A 220 -2.38 17.73 -5.46
C SER A 220 -1.63 16.68 -6.29
N ALA A 221 -0.88 15.78 -5.64
CA ALA A 221 -0.21 14.67 -6.30
C ALA A 221 -1.17 13.57 -6.78
N ARG A 222 -2.47 13.64 -6.42
CA ARG A 222 -3.53 12.65 -6.69
C ARG A 222 -3.21 11.27 -6.12
N VAL A 223 -2.56 11.24 -4.95
CA VAL A 223 -2.24 9.97 -4.28
C VAL A 223 -3.18 9.65 -3.13
N ILE A 224 -4.10 10.55 -2.76
CA ILE A 224 -5.11 10.31 -1.73
C ILE A 224 -6.41 9.83 -2.39
N HIS A 225 -6.95 8.70 -1.92
CA HIS A 225 -8.15 8.10 -2.51
C HIS A 225 -9.38 8.24 -1.62
N LYS A 226 -9.18 8.16 -0.29
CA LYS A 226 -10.26 8.27 0.71
C LYS A 226 -9.89 9.24 1.82
N VAL A 227 -10.88 9.96 2.33
CA VAL A 227 -10.76 10.85 3.48
C VAL A 227 -11.53 10.27 4.67
N TYR A 228 -10.94 10.35 5.86
CA TYR A 228 -11.61 10.23 7.15
C TYR A 228 -11.39 11.52 7.95
N ALA A 229 -12.45 12.31 8.10
CA ALA A 229 -12.44 13.58 8.80
C ALA A 229 -13.19 13.43 10.12
N PHE A 230 -12.50 13.57 11.24
CA PHE A 230 -13.10 13.61 12.57
C PHE A 230 -13.36 15.07 12.98
N PHE A 231 -14.60 15.38 13.35
CA PHE A 231 -15.06 16.71 13.77
C PHE A 231 -15.36 16.66 15.26
N ALA A 232 -14.59 17.43 16.03
CA ALA A 232 -14.88 17.63 17.44
C ALA A 232 -15.82 18.83 17.61
N PRO A 233 -16.80 18.76 18.52
CA PRO A 233 -17.68 19.89 18.85
C PRO A 233 -16.90 20.94 19.67
N LYS A 234 -15.97 21.61 19.01
CA LYS A 234 -15.03 22.60 19.56
C LYS A 234 -14.90 23.75 18.58
N ILE A 235 -14.64 24.95 19.09
CA ILE A 235 -14.32 26.13 18.28
C ILE A 235 -13.09 26.76 18.91
N ILE A 236 -12.10 27.15 18.10
CA ILE A 236 -10.86 27.76 18.59
C ILE A 236 -10.48 29.05 17.84
N GLY A 237 -10.96 29.21 16.61
CA GLY A 237 -10.67 30.36 15.76
C GLY A 237 -9.19 30.44 15.39
N GLY A 238 -8.74 31.65 15.10
CA GLY A 238 -7.34 31.95 14.78
C GLY A 238 -7.06 31.95 13.28
N VAL A 239 -6.63 33.12 12.78
CA VAL A 239 -6.19 33.29 11.39
C VAL A 239 -4.99 32.37 11.09
N ASN A 240 -4.05 32.27 12.05
CA ASN A 240 -2.85 31.46 11.93
C ASN A 240 -3.01 30.04 12.48
N ALA A 241 -4.21 29.65 12.95
CA ALA A 241 -4.46 28.29 13.38
C ALA A 241 -4.52 27.36 12.16
N PRO A 242 -3.76 26.24 12.15
CA PRO A 242 -3.64 25.39 10.98
C PRO A 242 -4.94 24.66 10.66
N THR A 243 -5.19 24.47 9.37
CA THR A 243 -6.31 23.71 8.81
C THR A 243 -5.86 22.30 8.38
N PRO A 244 -6.78 21.35 8.16
CA PRO A 244 -6.42 19.98 7.77
C PRO A 244 -5.80 19.84 6.39
N VAL A 245 -6.14 20.75 5.49
CA VAL A 245 -5.61 20.84 4.14
C VAL A 245 -5.13 22.28 3.96
N GLY A 246 -3.86 22.42 3.58
CA GLY A 246 -3.25 23.70 3.23
C GLY A 246 -3.61 24.13 1.81
N GLU A 247 -2.75 24.94 1.21
CA GLU A 247 -3.00 25.52 -0.11
C GLU A 247 -3.01 24.49 -1.24
N LEU A 248 -4.14 24.40 -1.94
CA LEU A 248 -4.29 23.64 -3.19
C LEU A 248 -4.23 24.53 -4.44
N GLY A 249 -4.15 25.85 -4.28
CA GLY A 249 -4.11 26.82 -5.39
C GLY A 249 -5.46 27.08 -6.08
N MET A 250 -6.56 26.59 -5.50
CA MET A 250 -7.92 26.84 -6.00
C MET A 250 -8.37 28.26 -5.63
N LYS A 251 -8.91 28.99 -6.61
CA LYS A 251 -9.37 30.38 -6.46
C LYS A 251 -10.90 30.50 -6.47
N GLN A 252 -11.60 29.53 -7.04
CA GLN A 252 -13.06 29.53 -7.18
C GLN A 252 -13.66 28.26 -6.58
N MET A 253 -14.86 28.37 -5.99
CA MET A 253 -15.53 27.22 -5.36
C MET A 253 -15.86 26.09 -6.33
N THR A 254 -16.06 26.40 -7.61
CA THR A 254 -16.24 25.40 -8.68
C THR A 254 -15.02 24.51 -8.91
N GLN A 255 -13.86 24.87 -8.34
CA GLN A 255 -12.63 24.07 -8.40
C GLN A 255 -12.49 23.15 -7.17
N ALA A 256 -13.35 23.30 -6.16
CA ALA A 256 -13.31 22.47 -4.97
C ALA A 256 -13.50 20.99 -5.34
N ILE A 257 -12.81 20.11 -4.61
CA ILE A 257 -12.90 18.67 -4.84
C ILE A 257 -14.11 18.15 -4.06
N ASP A 258 -15.09 17.64 -4.78
CA ASP A 258 -16.21 16.92 -4.18
C ASP A 258 -15.77 15.55 -3.69
N LEU A 259 -16.19 15.19 -2.47
CA LEU A 259 -16.13 13.81 -2.00
C LEU A 259 -17.37 13.07 -2.48
N ILE A 260 -17.19 11.83 -2.91
CA ILE A 260 -18.26 10.92 -3.32
C ILE A 260 -18.43 9.81 -2.29
N ASP A 261 -19.59 9.13 -2.34
CA ASP A 261 -19.97 8.06 -1.41
C ASP A 261 -19.78 8.48 0.06
N VAL A 262 -20.23 9.70 0.36
CA VAL A 262 -20.00 10.33 1.67
C VAL A 262 -20.89 9.67 2.73
N SER A 263 -20.26 9.27 3.84
CA SER A 263 -20.92 8.74 5.02
C SER A 263 -20.68 9.63 6.24
N TYR A 264 -21.67 9.75 7.11
CA TYR A 264 -21.56 10.43 8.40
C TYR A 264 -21.87 9.46 9.53
N GLU A 265 -21.02 9.40 10.55
CA GLU A 265 -21.17 8.55 11.72
C GLU A 265 -20.89 9.36 12.99
N GLN A 266 -21.81 9.35 13.95
CA GLN A 266 -21.54 9.90 15.27
C GLN A 266 -20.64 8.94 16.06
N VAL A 267 -19.50 9.44 16.54
CA VAL A 267 -18.54 8.70 17.35
C VAL A 267 -18.44 9.36 18.73
N ASP A 268 -19.28 8.88 19.65
CA ASP A 268 -19.45 9.51 20.98
C ASP A 268 -19.88 10.99 20.80
N ARG A 269 -19.04 11.95 21.20
CA ARG A 269 -19.31 13.38 21.03
C ARG A 269 -18.83 13.95 19.68
N ASP A 270 -17.97 13.23 18.97
CA ASP A 270 -17.40 13.69 17.70
C ASP A 270 -18.26 13.17 16.53
N MET A 271 -18.10 13.77 15.35
CA MET A 271 -18.67 13.27 14.09
C MET A 271 -17.54 12.76 13.20
N LEU A 272 -17.75 11.68 12.48
CA LEU A 272 -16.86 11.16 11.45
C LEU A 272 -17.53 11.32 10.09
N MET A 273 -16.91 12.10 9.20
CA MET A 273 -17.23 12.07 7.77
C MET A 273 -16.20 11.20 7.05
N SER A 274 -16.65 10.33 6.18
CA SER A 274 -15.76 9.62 5.26
C SER A 274 -16.27 9.71 3.83
N GLY A 275 -15.38 9.70 2.85
CA GLY A 275 -15.73 9.78 1.44
C GLY A 275 -14.52 9.59 0.55
N PHE A 276 -14.75 9.30 -0.73
CA PHE A 276 -13.70 9.08 -1.71
C PHE A 276 -13.48 10.32 -2.57
N LEU A 277 -12.25 10.55 -3.05
CA LEU A 277 -11.97 11.61 -4.02
C LEU A 277 -12.30 11.19 -5.46
N GLN A 278 -12.32 9.88 -5.71
CA GLN A 278 -12.61 9.25 -7.00
C GLN A 278 -13.30 7.91 -6.76
N PRO A 279 -14.10 7.41 -7.73
CA PRO A 279 -14.72 6.10 -7.62
C PRO A 279 -13.67 5.00 -7.39
N ILE A 280 -14.02 4.01 -6.58
CA ILE A 280 -13.21 2.79 -6.49
C ILE A 280 -13.19 2.17 -7.89
N PRO A 281 -12.01 1.77 -8.41
CA PRO A 281 -11.94 1.16 -9.73
C PRO A 281 -12.74 -0.14 -9.72
N ASP A 282 -13.83 -0.16 -10.47
CA ASP A 282 -14.50 -1.39 -10.83
C ASP A 282 -13.76 -2.02 -12.01
N LEU A 283 -13.02 -3.09 -11.72
CA LEU A 283 -12.25 -3.82 -12.72
C LEU A 283 -13.12 -4.85 -13.48
N SER A 284 -14.43 -4.89 -13.23
CA SER A 284 -15.37 -5.69 -14.01
C SER A 284 -15.47 -5.13 -15.44
N PRO A 285 -15.29 -5.95 -16.48
CA PRO A 285 -15.50 -5.47 -17.85
C PRO A 285 -16.98 -5.16 -18.12
N VAL A 286 -17.26 -4.13 -18.91
CA VAL A 286 -18.39 -4.17 -19.86
C VAL A 286 -17.95 -5.14 -20.95
N ILE A 287 -18.58 -6.32 -21.04
CA ILE A 287 -18.23 -7.33 -22.04
C ILE A 287 -19.03 -7.01 -23.33
N PRO A 288 -18.39 -6.77 -24.49
CA PRO A 288 -19.04 -6.99 -25.79
C PRO A 288 -19.29 -8.50 -26.00
N SER A 289 -20.33 -8.84 -26.76
CA SER A 289 -20.97 -10.17 -26.83
C SER A 289 -20.04 -11.38 -27.04
N VAL A 290 -20.61 -12.55 -26.72
CA VAL A 290 -20.09 -13.93 -26.60
C VAL A 290 -19.15 -14.46 -27.71
N ASP A 291 -18.84 -13.71 -28.76
CA ASP A 291 -18.15 -14.22 -29.95
C ASP A 291 -16.62 -13.99 -30.02
N GLU A 292 -15.97 -13.50 -28.97
CA GLU A 292 -14.50 -13.39 -28.94
C GLU A 292 -13.85 -14.48 -28.08
N ILE A 293 -13.70 -15.66 -28.68
CA ILE A 293 -12.75 -16.69 -28.23
C ILE A 293 -11.49 -16.58 -29.10
N PRO A 294 -10.30 -16.50 -28.49
CA PRO A 294 -9.15 -17.19 -29.04
C PRO A 294 -8.80 -18.41 -28.19
N SER A 295 -8.52 -19.48 -28.92
CA SER A 295 -8.18 -20.85 -28.54
C SER A 295 -7.27 -21.01 -27.33
N VAL A 296 -7.61 -22.01 -26.51
CA VAL A 296 -6.83 -22.54 -25.39
C VAL A 296 -5.63 -23.35 -25.90
N ASP A 297 -4.47 -23.11 -25.30
CA ASP A 297 -3.22 -23.88 -25.45
C ASP A 297 -3.33 -25.25 -24.73
N PRO A 298 -3.05 -26.41 -25.37
CA PRO A 298 -3.37 -27.74 -24.80
C PRO A 298 -2.40 -28.30 -23.74
N GLU A 299 -1.34 -27.62 -23.31
CA GLU A 299 -0.31 -28.24 -22.44
C GLU A 299 -0.34 -27.82 -20.96
N VAL A 300 -1.45 -28.07 -20.24
CA VAL A 300 -1.41 -28.07 -18.76
C VAL A 300 -2.31 -29.15 -18.16
N SER A 301 -1.69 -30.21 -17.63
CA SER A 301 -2.31 -31.29 -16.85
C SER A 301 -2.74 -30.82 -15.44
N PRO A 302 -3.82 -31.38 -14.85
CA PRO A 302 -4.29 -31.03 -13.51
C PRO A 302 -3.68 -31.92 -12.41
N TYR A 303 -3.65 -31.36 -11.18
CA TYR A 303 -3.35 -31.95 -9.86
C TYR A 303 -1.88 -31.98 -9.37
N GLU A 304 -1.56 -31.09 -8.42
CA GLU A 304 -1.46 -31.38 -6.97
C GLU A 304 -1.22 -30.06 -6.22
N THR A 305 -2.18 -29.61 -5.41
CA THR A 305 -1.97 -28.47 -4.53
C THR A 305 -1.17 -28.91 -3.31
N ASN A 306 0.14 -28.70 -3.35
CA ASN A 306 0.90 -28.50 -2.13
C ASN A 306 0.41 -27.20 -1.48
N ILE A 307 0.11 -27.25 -0.18
CA ILE A 307 -0.24 -26.06 0.59
C ILE A 307 0.97 -25.13 0.56
N ILE A 308 0.91 -24.08 -0.25
CA ILE A 308 1.92 -23.02 -0.27
C ILE A 308 1.66 -22.15 0.97
N SER A 309 2.55 -22.27 1.95
CA SER A 309 2.56 -21.40 3.12
C SER A 309 3.38 -20.15 2.79
N PHE A 310 2.76 -18.98 2.92
CA PHE A 310 3.48 -17.71 2.82
C PHE A 310 3.91 -17.28 4.20
N TYR A 311 5.21 -17.13 4.40
CA TYR A 311 5.80 -16.65 5.65
C TYR A 311 6.17 -15.18 5.52
N LYS A 312 5.87 -14.38 6.53
CA LYS A 312 6.45 -13.05 6.72
C LYS A 312 7.85 -13.21 7.27
N THR A 313 8.73 -12.22 7.07
CA THR A 313 10.14 -12.30 7.50
C THR A 313 10.33 -12.54 9.01
N TRP A 314 9.30 -12.27 9.82
CA TRP A 314 9.29 -12.44 11.27
C TRP A 314 8.44 -13.62 11.77
N ASP A 315 7.88 -14.45 10.89
CA ASP A 315 7.19 -15.69 11.30
C ASP A 315 8.22 -16.77 11.70
N THR A 316 7.77 -17.83 12.37
CA THR A 316 8.62 -18.98 12.79
C THR A 316 9.43 -19.59 11.63
N PHE A 317 8.92 -19.48 10.41
CA PHE A 317 9.58 -19.91 9.17
C PHE A 317 9.88 -18.73 8.22
N GLY A 318 9.98 -17.52 8.77
CA GLY A 318 10.23 -16.28 8.04
C GLY A 318 11.57 -16.20 7.32
N ALA A 319 12.49 -17.13 7.57
CA ALA A 319 13.68 -17.37 6.76
C ALA A 319 13.33 -17.70 5.29
N PHE A 320 12.16 -18.30 5.04
CA PHE A 320 11.67 -18.63 3.69
C PHE A 320 10.83 -17.51 3.05
N ALA A 321 10.65 -16.38 3.72
CA ALA A 321 10.00 -15.22 3.13
C ALA A 321 10.89 -14.64 2.01
N ASN A 322 10.28 -14.13 0.93
CA ASN A 322 11.05 -13.58 -0.19
C ASN A 322 12.01 -12.45 0.24
N PHE A 323 11.56 -11.58 1.14
CA PHE A 323 12.34 -10.45 1.68
C PHE A 323 13.18 -10.81 2.91
N SER A 324 13.34 -12.10 3.21
CA SER A 324 14.20 -12.51 4.32
C SER A 324 15.66 -12.22 3.98
N PRO A 325 16.46 -11.63 4.90
CA PRO A 325 17.87 -11.36 4.66
C PRO A 325 18.75 -12.62 4.75
N HIS A 326 18.14 -13.81 4.75
CA HIS A 326 18.84 -15.08 4.88
C HIS A 326 19.27 -15.57 3.48
N PRO A 327 20.56 -15.91 3.30
CA PRO A 327 21.03 -16.45 2.04
C PRO A 327 20.44 -17.83 1.77
N ILE A 328 20.20 -18.12 0.51
CA ILE A 328 19.76 -19.44 0.04
C ILE A 328 20.81 -20.02 -0.88
N SER A 329 21.00 -21.34 -0.83
CA SER A 329 21.87 -22.05 -1.76
C SER A 329 21.03 -23.02 -2.57
N LEU A 330 21.11 -22.92 -3.89
CA LEU A 330 20.33 -23.74 -4.81
C LEU A 330 21.27 -24.40 -5.83
N PRO A 331 21.11 -25.69 -6.14
CA PRO A 331 21.85 -26.32 -7.21
C PRO A 331 21.41 -25.76 -8.57
N ASP A 332 22.36 -25.58 -9.49
CA ASP A 332 22.09 -25.28 -10.89
C ASP A 332 21.79 -26.56 -11.71
N GLU A 333 21.56 -26.41 -13.02
CA GLU A 333 21.23 -27.52 -13.94
C GLU A 333 22.36 -28.57 -14.05
N ASN A 334 23.59 -28.23 -13.62
CA ASN A 334 24.75 -29.13 -13.60
C ASN A 334 25.01 -29.72 -12.21
N GLY A 335 24.20 -29.38 -11.21
CA GLY A 335 24.35 -29.81 -9.82
C GLY A 335 25.31 -28.95 -8.98
N ASP A 336 25.81 -27.84 -9.53
CA ASP A 336 26.69 -26.91 -8.80
C ASP A 336 25.86 -25.97 -7.92
N CYS A 337 26.23 -25.86 -6.64
CA CYS A 337 25.45 -25.09 -5.67
C CYS A 337 25.80 -23.60 -5.72
N PHE A 338 24.83 -22.76 -6.13
CA PHE A 338 24.96 -21.31 -6.16
C PHE A 338 24.26 -20.67 -4.96
N THR A 339 25.00 -19.83 -4.22
CA THR A 339 24.45 -19.04 -3.11
C THR A 339 23.92 -17.69 -3.62
N TRP A 340 22.67 -17.39 -3.27
CA TRP A 340 22.04 -16.10 -3.49
C TRP A 340 21.91 -15.33 -2.18
N PRO A 341 22.10 -14.00 -2.17
CA PRO A 341 22.01 -13.20 -0.95
C PRO A 341 20.66 -13.32 -0.24
N THR A 342 19.56 -13.38 -1.00
CA THR A 342 18.22 -13.67 -0.50
C THR A 342 17.37 -14.39 -1.56
N VAL A 343 16.21 -14.90 -1.14
CA VAL A 343 15.17 -15.45 -2.03
C VAL A 343 14.71 -14.42 -3.08
N GLU A 344 14.53 -13.14 -2.71
CA GLU A 344 14.16 -12.10 -3.67
C GLU A 344 15.27 -11.82 -4.71
N HIS A 345 16.56 -11.91 -4.35
CA HIS A 345 17.65 -11.77 -5.33
C HIS A 345 17.55 -12.85 -6.41
N TYR A 346 17.33 -14.10 -6.00
CA TYR A 346 17.11 -15.23 -6.90
C TYR A 346 15.93 -14.96 -7.84
N TYR A 347 14.73 -14.68 -7.29
CA TYR A 347 13.53 -14.52 -8.10
C TYR A 347 13.62 -13.36 -9.09
N GLN A 348 14.23 -12.24 -8.70
CA GLN A 348 14.35 -11.08 -9.57
C GLN A 348 15.36 -11.32 -10.69
N ALA A 349 16.49 -11.95 -10.39
CA ALA A 349 17.49 -12.28 -11.39
C ALA A 349 16.99 -13.33 -12.39
N HIS A 350 16.28 -14.37 -11.92
CA HIS A 350 15.79 -15.47 -12.77
C HIS A 350 14.75 -15.06 -13.82
N LYS A 351 14.22 -13.85 -13.76
CA LYS A 351 13.43 -13.27 -14.86
C LYS A 351 14.24 -13.05 -16.14
N PHE A 352 15.55 -12.83 -15.99
CA PHE A 352 16.45 -12.44 -17.09
C PHE A 352 17.43 -13.55 -17.50
N VAL A 353 17.54 -14.63 -16.71
CA VAL A 353 18.52 -15.72 -16.91
C VAL A 353 18.26 -16.53 -18.18
N SER A 354 16.99 -16.68 -18.58
CA SER A 354 16.62 -17.50 -19.75
C SER A 354 16.73 -16.78 -21.10
N VAL A 355 17.13 -15.50 -21.11
CA VAL A 355 17.37 -14.73 -22.33
C VAL A 355 18.87 -14.65 -22.59
N ASP A 356 19.31 -15.19 -23.72
CA ASP A 356 20.71 -15.11 -24.13
C ASP A 356 21.05 -13.70 -24.69
N ASN A 357 21.14 -12.73 -23.79
CA ASN A 357 21.43 -11.34 -24.10
C ASN A 357 22.47 -10.75 -23.11
N PRO A 358 23.54 -10.09 -23.58
CA PRO A 358 24.55 -9.47 -22.70
C PRO A 358 23.97 -8.50 -21.67
N GLN A 359 22.99 -7.68 -22.07
CA GLN A 359 22.32 -6.73 -21.18
C GLN A 359 21.47 -7.43 -20.11
N ALA A 360 20.87 -8.57 -20.44
CA ALA A 360 20.16 -9.40 -19.45
C ALA A 360 21.14 -9.98 -18.41
N ARG A 361 22.35 -10.38 -18.83
CA ARG A 361 23.41 -10.85 -17.91
C ARG A 361 23.90 -9.73 -16.98
N ASP A 362 24.02 -8.51 -17.49
CA ASP A 362 24.39 -7.35 -16.67
C ASP A 362 23.32 -7.04 -15.62
N ILE A 363 22.04 -7.11 -15.98
CA ILE A 363 20.91 -6.94 -15.04
C ILE A 363 20.94 -8.03 -13.96
N VAL A 364 21.25 -9.28 -14.30
CA VAL A 364 21.40 -10.36 -13.33
C VAL A 364 22.54 -10.05 -12.33
N GLN A 365 23.67 -9.52 -12.81
CA GLN A 365 24.77 -9.12 -11.93
C GLN A 365 24.42 -7.91 -11.06
N GLU A 366 23.71 -6.92 -11.61
CA GLU A 366 23.20 -5.75 -10.87
C GLU A 366 22.28 -6.20 -9.72
N ILE A 367 21.35 -7.12 -9.99
CA ILE A 367 20.45 -7.69 -8.98
C ILE A 367 21.24 -8.48 -7.94
N LYS A 368 22.23 -9.29 -8.33
CA LYS A 368 23.09 -10.06 -7.39
C LYS A 368 23.89 -9.17 -6.43
N GLN A 369 24.29 -7.97 -6.89
CA GLN A 369 25.08 -7.03 -6.11
C GLN A 369 24.24 -6.05 -5.27
N ALA A 370 22.90 -6.13 -5.36
CA ALA A 370 22.01 -5.31 -4.56
C ALA A 370 22.27 -5.50 -3.06
N ARG A 371 22.15 -4.41 -2.27
CA ARG A 371 22.51 -4.43 -0.84
C ARG A 371 21.40 -4.99 0.04
N SER A 372 20.20 -5.15 -0.49
CA SER A 372 19.02 -5.64 0.23
C SER A 372 18.03 -6.34 -0.71
N PRO A 373 17.15 -7.22 -0.20
CA PRO A 373 16.09 -7.83 -1.01
C PRO A 373 15.16 -6.79 -1.66
N GLU A 374 14.92 -5.66 -1.00
CA GLU A 374 14.13 -4.54 -1.56
C GLU A 374 14.84 -3.84 -2.70
N GLU A 375 16.16 -3.67 -2.61
CA GLU A 375 16.95 -3.12 -3.72
C GLU A 375 16.95 -4.07 -4.91
N ALA A 376 17.13 -5.39 -4.67
CA ALA A 376 17.01 -6.42 -5.70
C ALA A 376 15.62 -6.42 -6.36
N ALA A 377 14.55 -6.35 -5.56
CA ALA A 377 13.16 -6.20 -6.03
C ALA A 377 12.97 -4.96 -6.90
N ARG A 378 13.48 -3.82 -6.46
CA ARG A 378 13.38 -2.55 -7.17
C ARG A 378 14.10 -2.61 -8.53
N ILE A 379 15.34 -3.11 -8.56
CA ILE A 379 16.11 -3.26 -9.80
C ILE A 379 15.36 -4.19 -10.75
N GLY A 380 15.03 -5.41 -10.31
CA GLY A 380 14.36 -6.39 -11.16
C GLY A 380 13.01 -5.93 -11.72
N ARG A 381 12.16 -5.31 -10.89
CA ARG A 381 10.84 -4.80 -11.33
C ARG A 381 10.95 -3.57 -12.22
N THR A 382 11.91 -2.69 -11.98
CA THR A 382 12.15 -1.53 -12.85
C THR A 382 12.67 -1.97 -14.21
N ARG A 383 13.68 -2.85 -14.26
CA ARG A 383 14.20 -3.40 -15.52
C ARG A 383 13.16 -4.20 -16.29
N GLN A 384 12.29 -4.94 -15.60
CA GLN A 384 11.15 -5.62 -16.22
C GLN A 384 10.16 -4.65 -16.89
N ARG A 385 9.98 -3.44 -16.34
CA ARG A 385 9.11 -2.41 -16.94
C ARG A 385 9.79 -1.70 -18.11
N GLU A 386 11.09 -1.43 -18.00
CA GLU A 386 11.87 -0.70 -19.00
C GLU A 386 12.23 -1.55 -20.22
N LEU A 387 12.51 -2.84 -20.00
CA LEU A 387 13.07 -3.78 -20.99
C LEU A 387 12.30 -5.12 -20.96
N PRO A 388 10.99 -5.14 -21.28
CA PRO A 388 10.17 -6.35 -21.20
C PRO A 388 10.64 -7.48 -22.14
N GLU A 389 11.32 -7.15 -23.23
CA GLU A 389 11.91 -8.09 -24.20
C GLU A 389 13.07 -8.92 -23.63
N LEU A 390 13.67 -8.49 -22.53
CA LEU A 390 14.75 -9.20 -21.84
C LEU A 390 14.25 -10.20 -20.78
N ILE A 391 12.94 -10.37 -20.66
CA ILE A 391 12.32 -11.31 -19.73
C ILE A 391 12.11 -12.64 -20.44
N GLY A 392 12.66 -13.73 -19.89
CA GLY A 392 12.45 -15.05 -20.44
C GLY A 392 11.24 -15.75 -19.82
N SER A 393 10.69 -16.74 -20.53
CA SER A 393 9.59 -17.56 -20.01
C SER A 393 10.04 -18.29 -18.73
N PRO A 394 9.18 -18.39 -17.70
CA PRO A 394 9.51 -19.11 -16.48
C PRO A 394 9.75 -20.59 -16.82
N ARG A 395 11.00 -21.07 -16.67
CA ARG A 395 11.27 -22.51 -16.66
C ARG A 395 10.57 -23.09 -15.43
N LYS A 396 9.69 -24.07 -15.63
CA LYS A 396 9.09 -24.84 -14.53
C LYS A 396 10.24 -25.46 -13.74
N LEU A 397 10.42 -25.03 -12.49
CA LEU A 397 11.22 -25.77 -11.52
C LEU A 397 10.58 -27.15 -11.40
N MET A 398 11.37 -28.19 -11.70
CA MET A 398 10.94 -29.59 -11.68
C MET A 398 10.73 -30.08 -10.25
#